data_AF-A0A8J5QZE3-F1
#
_entry.id   AF-A0A8J5QZE3-F1
#
_cell.length_a   1.000
_cell.length_b   1.000
_cell.length_c   1.000
_cell.angle_alpha   90.00
_cell.angle_beta   90.00
_cell.angle_gamma   90.00
#
_symmetry.space_group_name_H-M   'P 1'
#
loop_
_entity.id
_entity.type
_entity.pdbx_description
1 polymer ?
#
loop_
_entity_poly.entity_id
_entity_poly.type
_entity_poly.pdbx_seq_one_letter_code
_entity_poly.pdbx_strand_id
1 'polypeptide(L)'
;MLAELELLKSLGADVAINYTKENFDEQPEKYDVVFDAVGQGEKAVKVVKEGDSVVVLTGAVTPPGFRFVVTSDGSVLQKLNPYLESGKVKPLVDTKGPFAFSQTVEAFSYLETGRATGKVIMSPIP
;
A
#
# COMPACT_ATOMS: atom_id res chain seq x y z
N MET A 1 8.41 -9.80 -9.53
CA MET A 1 8.39 -8.73 -10.54
C MET A 1 7.25 -8.88 -11.55
N LEU A 2 7.25 -9.82 -12.49
CA LEU A 2 6.09 -9.97 -13.41
C LEU A 2 4.78 -10.33 -12.67
N ALA A 3 4.85 -11.25 -11.70
CA ALA A 3 3.70 -11.60 -10.87
C ALA A 3 3.16 -10.43 -10.01
N GLU A 4 4.02 -9.51 -9.59
CA GLU A 4 3.61 -8.34 -8.79
C GLU A 4 2.86 -7.33 -9.65
N LEU A 5 3.30 -7.09 -10.89
CA LEU A 5 2.62 -6.19 -11.82
C LEU A 5 1.24 -6.71 -12.21
N GLU A 6 1.12 -8.02 -12.46
CA GLU A 6 -0.18 -8.64 -12.77
C GLU A 6 -1.10 -8.66 -11.54
N LEU A 7 -0.55 -8.83 -10.34
CA LEU A 7 -1.31 -8.67 -9.10
C LEU A 7 -1.88 -7.25 -9.00
N LEU A 8 -1.07 -6.21 -9.20
CA LEU A 8 -1.54 -4.81 -9.15
C LEU A 8 -2.71 -4.57 -10.11
N LYS A 9 -2.62 -5.06 -11.34
CA LYS A 9 -3.73 -4.99 -12.32
C LYS A 9 -4.97 -5.74 -11.84
N SER A 10 -4.80 -6.94 -11.29
CA SER A 10 -5.92 -7.74 -10.76
C SER A 10 -6.64 -7.07 -9.58
N LEU A 11 -5.96 -6.15 -8.87
CA LEU A 11 -6.52 -5.34 -7.79
C LEU A 11 -7.20 -4.06 -8.28
N GLY A 12 -7.12 -3.75 -9.58
CA GLY A 12 -7.79 -2.62 -10.21
C GLY A 12 -6.86 -1.48 -10.65
N ALA A 13 -5.54 -1.68 -10.67
CA ALA A 13 -4.64 -0.69 -11.25
C ALA A 13 -4.72 -0.73 -12.79
N ASP A 14 -5.05 0.41 -13.43
CA ASP A 14 -5.01 0.54 -14.89
C ASP A 14 -3.56 0.49 -15.43
N VAL A 15 -2.63 1.07 -14.67
CA VAL A 15 -1.20 1.13 -14.99
C VAL A 15 -0.39 0.59 -13.80
N ALA A 16 0.52 -0.33 -14.09
CA ALA A 16 1.46 -0.89 -13.11
C ALA A 16 2.90 -0.59 -13.55
N ILE A 17 3.63 0.22 -12.77
CA ILE A 17 4.98 0.67 -13.09
C ILE A 17 6.01 -0.24 -12.41
N ASN A 18 7.00 -0.69 -13.17
CA ASN A 18 8.11 -1.45 -12.62
C ASN A 18 9.22 -0.52 -12.13
N TYR A 19 9.16 -0.16 -10.85
CA TYR A 19 10.11 0.78 -10.23
C TYR A 19 11.58 0.32 -10.27
N THR A 20 11.88 -0.96 -10.55
CA THR A 20 13.27 -1.43 -10.70
C THR A 20 13.81 -1.21 -12.11
N LYS A 21 12.98 -0.76 -13.06
CA LYS A 21 13.34 -0.54 -14.46
C LYS A 21 13.20 0.91 -14.87
N GLU A 22 12.27 1.63 -14.27
CA GLU A 22 11.97 3.02 -14.61
C GLU A 22 11.56 3.81 -13.36
N ASN A 23 11.75 5.12 -13.41
CA ASN A 23 11.34 6.05 -12.37
C ASN A 23 9.99 6.66 -12.75
N PHE A 24 8.98 6.50 -11.87
CA PHE A 24 7.67 7.12 -12.10
C PHE A 24 7.73 8.65 -12.16
N ASP A 25 8.74 9.28 -11.52
CA ASP A 25 8.93 10.73 -11.48
C ASP A 25 9.63 11.32 -12.71
N GLU A 26 10.03 10.48 -13.66
CA GLU A 26 10.60 10.88 -14.95
C GLU A 26 9.58 10.79 -16.10
N GLN A 27 8.39 10.24 -15.83
CA GLN A 27 7.30 10.14 -16.79
C GLN A 27 6.54 11.49 -16.91
N PRO A 28 5.99 11.81 -18.10
CA PRO A 28 5.27 13.07 -18.31
C PRO A 28 3.92 13.13 -17.57
N GLU A 29 3.34 11.98 -17.24
CA GLU A 29 2.03 11.88 -16.58
C GLU A 29 2.03 12.56 -15.21
N LYS A 30 0.92 13.25 -14.91
CA LYS A 30 0.65 13.88 -13.61
C LYS A 30 -0.67 13.36 -13.05
N TYR A 31 -0.75 13.27 -11.73
CA TYR A 31 -1.87 12.68 -11.00
C TYR A 31 -2.58 13.72 -10.14
N ASP A 32 -3.91 13.61 -10.00
CA ASP A 32 -4.71 14.46 -9.12
C ASP A 32 -4.48 14.14 -7.63
N VAL A 33 -4.04 12.92 -7.33
CA VAL A 33 -3.65 12.50 -5.97
C VAL A 33 -2.44 11.60 -6.06
N VAL A 34 -1.45 11.83 -5.19
CA VAL A 34 -0.33 10.91 -4.99
C VAL A 34 -0.34 10.42 -3.54
N PHE A 35 -0.46 9.11 -3.37
CA PHE A 35 -0.45 8.46 -2.04
C PHE A 35 0.83 7.66 -1.86
N ASP A 36 1.73 8.14 -1.01
CA ASP A 36 3.04 7.53 -0.77
C ASP A 36 3.05 6.66 0.50
N ALA A 37 3.20 5.35 0.27
CA ALA A 37 3.33 4.34 1.32
C ALA A 37 4.79 3.86 1.50
N VAL A 38 5.77 4.46 0.83
CA VAL A 38 7.18 4.02 0.80
C VAL A 38 8.10 5.06 1.45
N GLY A 39 7.79 6.34 1.33
CA GLY A 39 8.59 7.45 1.88
C GLY A 39 9.47 8.15 0.85
N GLN A 40 8.94 8.34 -0.35
CA GLN A 40 9.54 9.07 -1.47
C GLN A 40 8.79 10.39 -1.72
N GLY A 41 8.42 11.12 -0.66
CA GLY A 41 7.64 12.36 -0.74
C GLY A 41 8.21 13.41 -1.71
N GLU A 42 9.54 13.55 -1.79
CA GLU A 42 10.21 14.45 -2.75
C GLU A 42 9.97 14.08 -4.22
N LYS A 43 9.78 12.80 -4.53
CA LYS A 43 9.42 12.34 -5.88
C LYS A 43 7.91 12.49 -6.11
N ALA A 44 7.10 12.17 -5.10
CA ALA A 44 5.65 12.28 -5.17
C ALA A 44 5.18 13.70 -5.52
N VAL A 45 5.79 14.74 -4.92
CA VAL A 45 5.44 16.14 -5.23
C VAL A 45 5.78 16.58 -6.65
N LYS A 46 6.67 15.88 -7.36
CA LYS A 46 6.98 16.20 -8.76
C LYS A 46 5.91 15.73 -9.72
N VAL A 47 5.12 14.73 -9.35
CA VAL A 47 4.15 14.07 -10.24
C VAL A 47 2.70 14.40 -9.92
N VAL A 48 2.45 15.20 -8.89
CA VAL A 48 1.11 15.75 -8.63
C VAL A 48 0.83 16.93 -9.56
N LYS A 49 -0.43 17.12 -9.94
CA LYS A 49 -0.87 18.33 -10.65
C LYS A 49 -0.81 19.55 -9.71
N GLU A 50 -0.75 20.74 -10.29
CA GLU A 50 -0.78 21.98 -9.52
C GLU A 50 -2.12 22.13 -8.77
N GLY A 51 -2.07 22.46 -7.48
CA GLY A 51 -3.25 22.60 -6.62
C GLY A 51 -3.78 21.30 -6.01
N ASP A 52 -3.22 20.16 -6.40
CA ASP A 52 -3.66 18.83 -5.97
C ASP A 52 -2.82 18.27 -4.81
N SER A 53 -3.21 17.09 -4.30
CA SER A 53 -2.75 16.60 -2.99
C SER A 53 -1.74 15.46 -3.05
N VAL A 54 -0.70 15.57 -2.20
CA VAL A 54 0.22 14.48 -1.88
C VAL A 54 0.05 14.08 -0.42
N VAL A 55 -0.26 12.81 -0.18
CA VAL A 55 -0.41 12.23 1.17
C VAL A 55 0.69 11.21 1.40
N VAL A 56 1.43 11.36 2.49
CA VAL A 56 2.57 10.48 2.81
C VAL A 56 2.34 9.79 4.16
N LEU A 57 2.55 8.47 4.21
CA LEU A 57 2.45 7.69 5.45
C LEU A 57 3.75 7.67 6.27
N THR A 58 4.88 7.59 5.57
CA THR A 58 6.22 7.43 6.17
C THR A 58 7.23 8.30 5.45
N GLY A 59 8.31 8.68 6.12
CA GLY A 59 9.31 9.60 5.54
C GLY A 59 8.89 11.07 5.58
N ALA A 60 9.69 11.91 4.91
CA ALA A 60 9.52 13.35 4.85
C ALA A 60 8.76 13.77 3.57
N VAL A 61 8.06 14.89 3.65
CA VAL A 61 7.41 15.52 2.50
C VAL A 61 7.37 17.03 2.68
N THR A 62 7.54 17.76 1.58
CA THR A 62 7.40 19.22 1.54
C THR A 62 6.04 19.60 0.94
N PRO A 63 5.54 20.83 1.19
CA PRO A 63 4.39 21.35 0.47
C PRO A 63 4.53 21.16 -1.05
N PRO A 64 3.43 20.80 -1.75
CA PRO A 64 2.05 20.72 -1.25
C PRO A 64 1.71 19.44 -0.47
N GLY A 65 2.67 18.54 -0.26
CA GLY A 65 2.41 17.30 0.46
C GLY A 65 2.39 17.43 1.99
N PHE A 66 1.67 16.52 2.63
CA PHE A 66 1.61 16.43 4.08
C PHE A 66 1.65 14.98 4.56
N ARG A 67 2.12 14.79 5.80
CA ARG A 67 2.16 13.48 6.44
C ARG A 67 0.89 13.24 7.23
N PHE A 68 0.35 12.03 7.11
CA PHE A 68 -0.83 11.59 7.85
C PHE A 68 -0.52 10.32 8.66
N VAL A 69 -1.04 10.26 9.87
CA VAL A 69 -1.05 9.04 10.70
C VAL A 69 -2.51 8.71 10.99
N VAL A 70 -2.90 7.49 10.69
CA VAL A 70 -4.30 7.05 10.81
C VAL A 70 -4.74 7.00 12.27
N THR A 71 -5.92 7.55 12.55
CA THR A 71 -6.66 7.30 13.79
C THR A 71 -7.57 6.11 13.58
N SER A 72 -7.43 5.07 14.42
CA SER A 72 -8.30 3.89 14.33
C SER A 72 -9.73 4.25 14.73
N ASP A 73 -10.68 3.96 13.84
CA ASP A 73 -12.11 4.20 14.05
C ASP A 73 -12.94 3.07 13.43
N GLY A 74 -13.69 2.35 14.28
CA GLY A 74 -14.58 1.26 13.85
C GLY A 74 -15.71 1.72 12.92
N SER A 75 -16.10 3.00 12.95
CA SER A 75 -17.10 3.56 12.03
C SER A 75 -16.64 3.51 10.57
N VAL A 76 -15.32 3.57 10.33
CA VAL A 76 -14.75 3.43 8.98
C VAL A 76 -14.94 2.00 8.47
N LEU A 77 -14.75 0.98 9.31
CA LEU A 77 -15.01 -0.41 8.93
C LEU A 77 -16.48 -0.64 8.60
N GLN A 78 -17.40 -0.08 9.40
CA GLN A 78 -18.84 -0.15 9.11
C GLN A 78 -19.19 0.45 7.75
N LYS A 79 -18.56 1.58 7.38
CA LYS A 79 -18.73 2.20 6.05
C LYS A 79 -18.16 1.32 4.91
N LEU A 80 -17.16 0.49 5.19
CA LEU A 80 -16.55 -0.41 4.21
C LEU A 80 -17.32 -1.73 4.04
N ASN A 81 -18.16 -2.14 4.99
CA ASN A 81 -18.89 -3.42 4.96
C ASN A 81 -19.56 -3.74 3.61
N PRO A 82 -20.32 -2.83 2.96
CA PRO A 82 -20.98 -3.16 1.70
C PRO A 82 -19.99 -3.56 0.58
N TYR A 83 -18.78 -3.01 0.61
CA TYR A 83 -17.73 -3.32 -0.38
C TYR A 83 -17.01 -4.63 -0.07
N LEU A 84 -16.85 -4.94 1.22
CA LEU A 84 -16.30 -6.21 1.69
C LEU A 84 -17.26 -7.36 1.40
N GLU A 85 -18.54 -7.21 1.75
CA GLU A 85 -19.60 -8.21 1.53
C GLU A 85 -19.86 -8.47 0.05
N SER A 86 -19.84 -7.43 -0.79
CA SER A 86 -19.96 -7.59 -2.25
C SER A 86 -18.69 -8.13 -2.91
N GLY A 87 -17.57 -8.24 -2.19
CA GLY A 87 -16.28 -8.66 -2.72
C GLY A 87 -15.62 -7.66 -3.67
N LYS A 88 -16.12 -6.41 -3.75
CA LYS A 88 -15.46 -5.33 -4.50
C LYS A 88 -14.13 -4.94 -3.86
N VAL A 89 -14.06 -5.02 -2.54
CA VAL A 89 -12.81 -4.90 -1.77
C VAL A 89 -12.55 -6.26 -1.12
N LYS A 90 -11.36 -6.81 -1.34
CA LYS A 90 -10.99 -8.15 -0.84
C LYS A 90 -9.77 -8.05 0.08
N PRO A 91 -9.73 -8.83 1.17
CA PRO A 91 -8.50 -8.98 1.93
C PRO A 91 -7.44 -9.67 1.06
N LEU A 92 -6.23 -9.15 1.07
CA LEU A 92 -5.06 -9.80 0.48
C LEU A 92 -4.17 -10.32 1.60
N VAL A 93 -4.14 -11.64 1.76
CA VAL A 93 -3.29 -12.33 2.74
C VAL A 93 -2.06 -12.85 2.03
N ASP A 94 -0.91 -12.68 2.65
CA ASP A 94 0.35 -13.19 2.11
C ASP A 94 0.33 -14.73 2.08
N THR A 95 0.78 -15.29 0.96
CA THR A 95 0.82 -16.74 0.73
C THR A 95 1.72 -17.53 1.69
N LYS A 96 2.62 -16.88 2.43
CA LYS A 96 3.44 -17.52 3.47
C LYS A 96 2.71 -17.74 4.78
N GLY A 97 1.53 -17.13 4.96
CA GLY A 97 0.69 -17.30 6.13
C GLY A 97 -0.52 -18.25 5.89
N PRO A 98 -1.32 -18.51 6.93
CA PRO A 98 -1.17 -18.01 8.30
C PRO A 98 0.00 -18.65 9.05
N PHE A 99 0.64 -17.88 9.91
CA PHE A 99 1.65 -18.36 10.86
C PHE A 99 0.95 -18.82 12.15
N ALA A 100 1.37 -19.93 12.74
CA ALA A 100 0.90 -20.33 14.06
C ALA A 100 1.41 -19.33 15.12
N PHE A 101 0.73 -19.23 16.28
CA PHE A 101 1.15 -18.31 17.34
C PHE A 101 2.59 -18.57 17.85
N SER A 102 3.03 -19.82 17.86
CA SER A 102 4.42 -20.18 18.20
C SER A 102 5.46 -19.64 17.23
N GLN A 103 5.05 -19.23 16.02
CA GLN A 103 5.92 -18.74 14.95
C GLN A 103 5.94 -17.20 14.86
N THR A 104 5.64 -16.52 15.98
CA THR A 104 5.57 -15.05 16.02
C THR A 104 6.88 -14.42 15.56
N VAL A 105 8.02 -14.94 16.03
CA VAL A 105 9.35 -14.39 15.70
C VAL A 105 9.64 -14.54 14.20
N GLU A 106 9.29 -15.67 13.61
CA GLU A 106 9.44 -15.94 12.18
C GLU A 106 8.53 -15.06 11.33
N ALA A 107 7.28 -14.82 11.78
CA ALA A 107 6.34 -13.93 11.11
C ALA A 107 6.86 -12.48 11.09
N PHE A 108 7.40 -11.97 12.20
CA PHE A 108 8.04 -10.65 12.26
C PHE A 108 9.31 -10.60 11.40
N SER A 109 10.17 -11.62 11.49
CA SER A 109 11.39 -11.70 10.66
C SER A 109 11.06 -11.66 9.17
N TYR A 110 9.98 -12.33 8.74
CA TYR A 110 9.51 -12.26 7.36
C TYR A 110 8.98 -10.87 7.00
N LEU A 111 8.15 -10.27 7.85
CA LEU A 111 7.60 -8.93 7.62
C LEU A 111 8.70 -7.88 7.43
N GLU A 112 9.76 -7.95 8.24
CA GLU A 112 10.92 -7.05 8.21
C GLU A 112 11.74 -7.15 6.92
N THR A 113 11.59 -8.23 6.14
CA THR A 113 12.24 -8.31 4.81
C THR A 113 11.68 -7.31 3.80
N GLY A 114 10.51 -6.72 4.08
CA GLY A 114 9.80 -5.85 3.13
C GLY A 114 9.27 -6.58 1.89
N ARG A 115 9.22 -7.93 1.92
CA ARG A 115 8.77 -8.78 0.80
C ARG A 115 7.37 -9.37 0.99
N ALA A 116 6.63 -8.90 1.99
CA ALA A 116 5.25 -9.31 2.19
C ALA A 116 4.36 -8.73 1.08
N THR A 117 3.52 -9.59 0.50
CA THR A 117 2.46 -9.25 -0.46
C THR A 117 1.12 -9.33 0.26
N GLY A 118 0.58 -8.19 0.67
CA GLY A 118 -0.64 -8.13 1.48
C GLY A 118 -0.36 -8.19 2.98
N LYS A 119 -1.20 -8.89 3.73
CA LYS A 119 -1.11 -9.00 5.19
C LYS A 119 -0.49 -10.32 5.63
N VAL A 120 0.52 -10.24 6.50
CA VAL A 120 0.99 -11.38 7.31
C VAL A 120 0.00 -11.57 8.45
N ILE A 121 -0.58 -12.77 8.55
CA ILE A 121 -1.60 -13.08 9.57
C ILE A 121 -1.12 -14.21 10.49
N MET A 122 -1.56 -14.15 11.75
CA MET A 122 -1.36 -15.21 12.73
C MET A 122 -2.69 -15.93 13.00
N SER A 123 -2.70 -17.25 12.85
CA SER A 123 -3.88 -18.07 13.13
C SER A 123 -3.51 -19.58 13.21
N PRO A 124 -4.07 -20.36 14.15
CA PRO A 124 -4.88 -19.90 15.28
C PRO A 124 -4.02 -19.22 16.36
N ILE A 125 -4.67 -18.35 17.13
CA ILE A 125 -4.13 -17.79 18.38
C ILE A 125 -4.73 -18.59 19.54
N PRO A 126 -3.94 -18.99 20.57
CA PRO A 126 -4.43 -19.71 21.75
C PRO A 126 -5.56 -19.00 22.49
#